data_AF-A0A6B0XUX2-F1
#
_entry.id   AF-A0A6B0XUX2-F1
#
_cell.length_a   1.000
_cell.length_b   1.000
_cell.length_c   1.000
_cell.angle_alpha   90.00
_cell.angle_beta   90.00
_cell.angle_gamma   90.00
#
_symmetry.space_group_name_H-M   'P 1'
#
loop_
_entity.id
_entity.type
_entity.pdbx_description
1 polymer ?
#
loop_
_entity_poly.entity_id
_entity_poly.type
_entity_poly.pdbx_seq_one_letter_code
_entity_poly.pdbx_strand_id
1 'polypeptide(L)' 'MTSDRVAERAILVGAPPPDMPQETVDEHLEELARLAGTAGADVRGAVVQRLRKPNASTFIGKGKVERLGRT' A
#
# COMPACT_ATOMS: atom_id res chain seq x y z
N MET A 1 2.04 4.67 -31.99
CA MET A 1 0.89 4.66 -31.07
C MET A 1 1.45 4.71 -29.65
N THR A 2 1.68 5.90 -29.13
CA THR A 2 2.03 6.07 -27.72
C THR A 2 0.72 5.97 -26.96
N SER A 3 0.45 4.82 -26.33
CA SER A 3 -0.70 4.71 -25.44
C SER A 3 -0.45 5.67 -24.30
N ASP A 4 -1.21 6.76 -24.25
CA ASP A 4 -1.27 7.66 -23.11
C ASP A 4 -1.93 6.88 -21.97
N ARG A 5 -1.13 6.08 -21.25
CA ARG A 5 -1.62 5.33 -20.10
C ARG A 5 -1.74 6.33 -18.97
N VAL A 6 -2.97 6.74 -18.70
CA VAL A 6 -3.30 7.48 -17.48
C VAL A 6 -2.75 6.67 -16.29
N ALA A 7 -1.90 7.31 -15.48
CA ALA A 7 -1.32 6.67 -14.30
C ALA A 7 -2.43 6.11 -13.41
N GLU A 8 -2.33 4.83 -13.06
CA GLU A 8 -3.32 4.20 -12.19
C GLU A 8 -3.14 4.74 -10.77
N ARG A 9 -4.25 5.19 -10.18
CA ARG A 9 -4.25 5.66 -8.79
C ARG A 9 -4.02 4.47 -7.86
N ALA A 10 -3.08 4.63 -6.94
CA ALA A 10 -2.67 3.58 -6.01
C ALA A 10 -2.70 4.07 -4.56
N ILE A 11 -3.03 3.14 -3.65
CA ILE A 11 -2.80 3.28 -2.21
C ILE A 11 -1.85 2.18 -1.78
N LEU A 12 -0.76 2.55 -1.12
CA LEU A 12 0.17 1.58 -0.57
C LEU A 12 -0.39 0.97 0.71
N VAL A 13 -0.15 -0.32 0.91
CA VAL A 13 -0.60 -1.03 2.11
C VAL A 13 0.57 -1.77 2.75
N GLY A 14 0.97 -1.32 3.93
CA GLY A 14 1.97 -2.00 4.76
C GLY A 14 1.31 -2.91 5.78
N ALA A 15 1.79 -4.15 5.90
CA ALA A 15 1.40 -5.06 6.99
C ALA A 15 2.63 -5.65 7.69
N PRO A 16 3.40 -4.80 8.40
CA PRO A 16 4.66 -5.21 9.00
C PRO A 16 4.43 -6.16 10.20
N PRO A 17 5.46 -6.94 10.58
CA PRO A 17 5.48 -7.66 11.84
C PRO A 17 5.17 -6.73 13.03
N PRO A 18 4.55 -7.25 14.11
CA PRO A 18 4.14 -6.43 15.25
C PRO A 18 5.27 -5.62 15.89
N ASP A 19 6.47 -6.19 15.89
CA ASP A 19 7.69 -5.71 16.54
C ASP A 19 8.58 -4.83 15.65
N MET A 20 8.26 -4.69 14.36
CA MET A 20 9.04 -3.84 13.46
C MET A 20 8.95 -2.36 13.88
N PRO A 21 10.07 -1.63 14.05
CA PRO A 21 10.06 -0.21 14.40
C PRO A 21 9.26 0.62 13.40
N GLN A 22 8.57 1.66 13.87
CA GLN A 22 7.75 2.50 12.99
C GLN A 22 8.59 3.20 11.93
N GLU A 23 9.78 3.68 12.30
CA GLU A 23 10.76 4.30 11.39
C GLU A 23 11.10 3.38 10.20
N THR A 24 11.40 2.10 10.48
CA THR A 24 11.67 1.11 9.42
C THR A 24 10.46 0.89 8.50
N VAL A 25 9.24 0.90 9.05
CA VAL A 25 8.02 0.78 8.24
C VAL A 25 7.85 1.98 7.31
N ASP A 26 8.12 3.18 7.83
CA ASP A 26 8.00 4.42 7.08
C ASP A 26 9.05 4.48 5.96
N GLU A 27 10.31 4.14 6.25
CA GLU A 27 11.38 4.02 5.24
C GLU A 27 11.02 3.04 4.11
N HIS A 28 10.45 1.88 4.46
CA HIS A 28 10.02 0.89 3.47
C HIS A 28 8.88 1.40 2.59
N LEU A 29 7.92 2.13 3.18
CA LEU A 29 6.80 2.72 2.43
C LEU A 29 7.25 3.85 1.52
N GLU A 30 8.20 4.66 1.96
CA GLU A 30 8.81 5.70 1.13
C GLU A 30 9.53 5.13 -0.09
N GLU A 31 10.31 4.06 0.11
CA GLU A 31 10.96 3.36 -1.01
C GLU A 31 9.92 2.73 -1.94
N LEU A 32 8.90 2.08 -1.38
CA LEU A 32 7.83 1.50 -2.19
C LEU A 32 7.08 2.57 -3.00
N ALA A 33 6.88 3.77 -2.46
CA ALA A 33 6.28 4.88 -3.20
C ALA A 33 7.15 5.33 -4.37
N ARG A 34 8.47 5.41 -4.18
CA ARG A 34 9.41 5.71 -5.26
C ARG A 34 9.35 4.66 -6.36
N LEU A 35 9.43 3.38 -5.99
CA LEU A 35 9.35 2.26 -6.94
C LEU A 35 8.03 2.25 -7.70
N ALA A 36 6.90 2.40 -7.00
CA ALA A 36 5.58 2.46 -7.63
C ALA A 36 5.45 3.66 -8.58
N GLY A 37 5.99 4.82 -8.21
CA GLY A 37 6.05 6.00 -9.07
C GLY A 37 6.83 5.73 -10.37
N THR A 38 8.00 5.06 -10.28
CA THR A 38 8.77 4.67 -11.48
C THR A 38 8.03 3.65 -12.36
N ALA A 39 7.15 2.85 -11.78
CA ALA A 39 6.30 1.90 -12.49
C ALA A 39 5.04 2.54 -13.11
N GLY A 40 4.83 3.85 -12.92
CA GLY A 40 3.70 4.59 -13.48
C GLY A 40 2.46 4.66 -12.58
N ALA A 41 2.59 4.33 -11.28
CA ALA A 41 1.52 4.48 -10.32
C ALA A 41 1.44 5.94 -9.80
N ASP A 42 0.23 6.45 -9.67
CA ASP A 42 -0.06 7.70 -8.98
C ASP A 42 -0.44 7.38 -7.52
N VAL A 43 0.57 7.37 -6.64
CA VAL A 43 0.41 7.02 -5.23
C VAL A 43 -0.28 8.16 -4.48
N ARG A 44 -1.49 7.92 -4.00
CA ARG A 44 -2.31 8.91 -3.28
C ARG A 44 -2.22 8.83 -1.77
N GLY A 45 -1.53 7.82 -1.23
CA GLY A 45 -1.32 7.64 0.19
C GLY A 45 -0.88 6.23 0.56
N ALA A 46 -0.66 6.03 1.84
CA ALA A 46 -0.27 4.74 2.41
C ALA A 46 -1.09 4.42 3.67
N VAL A 47 -1.33 3.14 3.90
CA VAL A 47 -2.02 2.64 5.09
C VAL A 47 -1.23 1.50 5.69
N VAL A 48 -0.92 1.61 6.99
CA VAL A 48 -0.26 0.54 7.75
C VAL A 48 -1.29 -0.22 8.58
N GLN A 49 -1.13 -1.54 8.63
CA GLN A 49 -1.90 -2.40 9.53
C GLN A 49 -1.00 -3.46 10.15
N ARG A 50 -0.70 -3.30 11.44
CA ARG A 50 -0.01 -4.32 12.23
C ARG A 50 -0.98 -5.47 12.50
N LEU A 51 -0.71 -6.63 11.89
CA LEU A 51 -1.55 -7.82 12.03
C LEU A 51 -1.08 -8.64 13.23
N ARG A 52 -2.01 -8.98 14.13
CA ARG A 52 -1.73 -9.99 15.17
C ARG A 52 -1.62 -11.40 14.57
N LYS A 53 -2.34 -11.66 13.48
CA LYS A 53 -2.29 -12.88 12.68
C LYS A 53 -2.76 -12.55 11.25
N PRO A 54 -2.12 -13.05 10.17
CA PRO A 54 -2.58 -12.81 8.80
C PRO A 54 -3.99 -13.34 8.58
N ASN A 55 -4.87 -12.55 7.97
CA ASN A 55 -6.16 -13.05 7.49
C ASN A 55 -5.99 -13.61 6.07
N ALA A 56 -6.13 -14.94 5.90
CA ALA A 56 -5.87 -15.62 4.64
C ALA A 56 -6.72 -15.12 3.46
N SER A 57 -7.88 -14.49 3.68
CA SER A 57 -8.77 -14.10 2.59
C SER A 57 -8.44 -12.75 1.95
N THR A 58 -7.80 -11.83 2.69
CA THR A 58 -7.59 -10.44 2.22
C THR A 58 -6.34 -9.78 2.81
N PHE A 59 -5.59 -10.48 3.67
CA PHE A 59 -4.44 -10.02 4.45
C PHE A 59 -4.77 -8.90 5.46
N ILE A 60 -5.45 -7.83 5.03
CA ILE A 60 -5.86 -6.66 5.83
C ILE A 60 -7.34 -6.67 6.27
N GLY A 61 -8.16 -7.60 5.77
CA GLY A 61 -9.59 -7.75 6.09
C GLY A 61 -10.51 -7.06 5.07
N LYS A 62 -11.63 -7.72 4.70
CA LYS A 62 -12.61 -7.23 3.69
C LYS A 62 -13.10 -5.81 3.97
N GLY A 63 -13.47 -5.51 5.22
CA GLY A 63 -13.94 -4.16 5.60
C GLY A 63 -12.88 -3.05 5.50
N LYS A 64 -11.59 -3.40 5.49
CA LYS A 64 -10.51 -2.43 5.22
C LYS A 64 -10.35 -2.23 3.71
N VAL A 65 -10.36 -3.30 2.91
CA VAL A 65 -10.32 -3.22 1.44
C VAL A 65 -11.45 -2.38 0.88
N GLU A 66 -12.69 -2.63 1.33
CA GLU A 66 -13.86 -1.87 0.88
C GLU A 66 -13.76 -0.37 1.23
N ARG A 67 -13.15 -0.02 2.36
CA ARG A 67 -12.92 1.39 2.72
C ARG A 67 -11.87 2.04 1.83
N LEU A 68 -10.79 1.33 1.49
CA LEU A 68 -9.73 1.85 0.63
C LEU A 68 -10.24 2.06 -0.80
N GLY A 69 -11.06 1.16 -1.34
CA GLY A 69 -11.65 1.31 -2.67
C GLY A 69 -12.65 2.46 -2.83
N ARG A 70 -13.05 3.11 -1.73
CA ARG A 70 -13.92 4.30 -1.72
C ARG A 70 -13.16 5.61 -1.54
N THR A 71 -11.84 5.57 -1.33
CA THR A 71 -10.98 6.74 -1.17
C THR A 71 -10.34 7.08 -2.51
#